data_AF-A0AAX6P6C1-F1
#
_entry.id   AF-A0AAX6P6C1-F1
#
_cell.length_a   1.000
_cell.length_b   1.000
_cell.length_c   1.000
_cell.angle_alpha   90.00
_cell.angle_beta   90.00
_cell.angle_gamma   90.00
#
_symmetry.space_group_name_H-M   'P 1'
#
loop_
_entity.id
_entity.type
_entity.pdbx_description
1 polymer ?
#
loop_
_entity_poly.entity_id
_entity_poly.type
_entity_poly.pdbx_seq_one_letter_code
_entity_poly.pdbx_strand_id
1 'polypeptide(L)'
;MPRSPWPALRPPPPRPFADSHLPGDLKPFKSRGGAGPGAVGWEFPRCGLLGEGARRQGTPQLVADLFRAHRVPPSAPSHRTMPLHSRKQLEAEDQPGDLDSPRCSESLAVLSDCECSRQSFASDSSSKSSSPASASPPRGVTFDDVMAATRNLSNLTLAHEIAVNENFQLKEEALPENSVAGRVRSIVHQAFWDVLESELTAEPPEFAHAIRLFEEIREILLSFLTPGGNRLRTQICEVLDPELIRQQAEHSSVDITGLAAYVIGMMGKLCAPVRDSDIRELKATGNIVEALRQIYHVLDLMKMDMANFTIWSLRPHLQRQLVEYERTKFQEILEESPSALDQTTEWIRESVKEELLSLSEAALTPRAENLSPRLVLNNSYLKLLQWDYQRRDLPETLVTDGMRLQELTGKLNQLKMIACLCLITNSTVGAVSEGLPGLLRRLKRTAAVLLEGMHEKTFNLQGALSSLGVQTWADMNKALAERGFPALGAEVQANLVGQFSSLKEENNPIRALIDKRIQLYMKSLLCLPSPSKSMPPIPGGLAVIQQELEALGTQFANIVNLNMQVYGPFYANILRKLLFGEEASQGADAALPAN
;
A
#
# COMPACT_ATOMS: atom_id res chain seq x y z
N MET A 1 25.70 13.41 -20.59
CA MET A 1 24.24 13.61 -20.62
C MET A 1 23.86 14.48 -19.43
N PRO A 2 22.98 15.48 -19.59
CA PRO A 2 22.54 16.29 -18.47
C PRO A 2 21.75 15.41 -17.50
N ARG A 3 22.00 15.58 -16.21
CA ARG A 3 21.32 14.86 -15.12
C ARG A 3 19.84 15.22 -15.18
N SER A 4 18.97 14.27 -15.53
CA SER A 4 17.53 14.42 -15.32
C SER A 4 17.28 14.53 -13.80
N PRO A 5 16.53 15.54 -13.32
CA PRO A 5 16.33 15.74 -11.90
C PRO A 5 15.40 14.65 -11.34
N TRP A 6 15.92 13.88 -10.40
CA TRP A 6 15.14 12.98 -9.55
C TRP A 6 14.32 13.83 -8.57
N PRO A 7 13.00 13.60 -8.40
CA PRO A 7 12.22 14.33 -7.41
C PRO A 7 12.66 13.91 -5.99
N ALA A 8 13.13 14.89 -5.21
CA ALA A 8 13.52 14.69 -3.82
C ALA A 8 12.28 14.52 -2.94
N LEU A 9 12.05 13.32 -2.43
CA LEU A 9 11.05 13.05 -1.39
C LEU A 9 11.79 12.89 -0.05
N ARG A 10 11.82 13.95 0.77
CA ARG A 10 12.36 13.87 2.14
C ARG A 10 11.31 13.28 3.09
N PRO A 11 11.65 12.28 3.91
CA PRO A 11 10.89 11.97 5.11
C PRO A 11 11.13 13.03 6.20
N PRO A 12 10.18 13.26 7.13
CA PRO A 12 10.38 14.18 8.24
C PRO A 12 11.39 13.61 9.26
N PRO A 13 12.13 14.47 9.98
CA PRO A 13 13.13 14.04 10.95
C PRO A 13 12.48 13.43 12.21
N PRO A 14 13.08 12.39 12.83
CA PRO A 14 12.66 11.92 14.14
C PRO A 14 12.97 12.96 15.22
N ARG A 15 12.02 13.17 16.14
CA ARG A 15 12.22 14.01 17.33
C ARG A 15 13.03 13.25 18.39
N PRO A 16 13.91 13.92 19.15
CA PRO A 16 14.73 13.27 20.17
C PRO A 16 13.88 12.96 21.41
N PHE A 17 13.95 11.71 21.89
CA PHE A 17 13.47 11.35 23.23
C PHE A 17 14.63 11.40 24.21
N ALA A 18 14.38 12.05 25.34
CA ALA A 18 15.32 12.35 26.40
C ALA A 18 15.58 11.15 27.33
N ASP A 19 16.78 11.16 27.89
CA ASP A 19 17.31 10.24 28.89
C ASP A 19 16.43 10.07 30.14
N SER A 20 16.38 8.85 30.68
CA SER A 20 16.14 8.63 32.10
C SER A 20 16.97 7.45 32.63
N HIS A 21 17.62 7.72 33.77
CA HIS A 21 18.61 6.91 34.48
C HIS A 21 18.01 5.74 35.30
N LEU A 22 18.64 4.54 35.18
CA LEU A 22 19.10 3.55 36.20
C LEU A 22 18.13 3.01 37.29
N PRO A 23 18.47 1.97 38.13
CA PRO A 23 19.62 1.02 38.13
C PRO A 23 19.25 -0.47 38.38
N GLY A 24 20.22 -1.40 38.37
CA GLY A 24 20.07 -2.70 39.08
C GLY A 24 21.09 -3.79 38.72
N ASP A 25 22.02 -4.04 39.65
CA ASP A 25 23.11 -5.03 39.65
C ASP A 25 22.73 -6.49 39.30
N LEU A 26 23.68 -7.23 38.69
CA LEU A 26 24.07 -8.59 39.11
C LEU A 26 25.44 -9.00 38.51
N LYS A 27 26.29 -9.55 39.40
CA LYS A 27 27.71 -9.90 39.22
C LYS A 27 27.93 -11.31 38.59
N PRO A 28 29.17 -11.65 38.19
CA PRO A 28 29.48 -12.66 37.17
C PRO A 28 29.72 -14.07 37.71
N PHE A 29 29.50 -15.08 36.85
CA PHE A 29 29.91 -16.46 37.11
C PHE A 29 31.14 -16.83 36.25
N LYS A 30 32.15 -17.42 36.90
CA LYS A 30 33.44 -17.83 36.31
C LYS A 30 33.62 -19.34 36.46
N SER A 31 34.47 -19.90 35.59
CA SER A 31 35.12 -21.23 35.61
C SER A 31 34.35 -22.36 34.88
N ARG A 32 34.97 -23.32 34.16
CA ARG A 32 36.38 -23.69 33.92
C ARG A 32 36.45 -24.80 32.84
N GLY A 33 37.58 -24.88 32.10
CA GLY A 33 38.10 -26.08 31.41
C GLY A 33 37.73 -26.17 29.92
N GLY A 34 38.62 -26.39 28.94
CA GLY A 34 40.03 -26.78 28.92
C GLY A 34 40.21 -28.10 28.17
N ALA A 35 40.47 -28.06 26.85
CA ALA A 35 41.17 -29.09 26.06
C ALA A 35 41.43 -28.58 24.62
N GLY A 36 42.65 -28.79 24.12
CA GLY A 36 43.20 -28.23 22.88
C GLY A 36 42.92 -29.02 21.59
N PRO A 37 43.77 -28.88 20.55
CA PRO A 37 43.33 -28.43 19.23
C PRO A 37 43.17 -29.57 18.23
N GLY A 38 42.05 -29.58 17.52
CA GLY A 38 41.82 -30.42 16.35
C GLY A 38 41.66 -29.53 15.14
N ALA A 39 42.66 -29.51 14.26
CA ALA A 39 42.58 -28.90 12.95
C ALA A 39 41.46 -29.58 12.15
N VAL A 40 40.35 -28.88 11.98
CA VAL A 40 39.29 -29.23 11.03
C VAL A 40 39.23 -28.06 10.06
N GLY A 41 39.71 -28.28 8.84
CA GLY A 41 39.62 -27.30 7.77
C GLY A 41 38.15 -26.99 7.50
N TRP A 42 37.72 -25.79 7.86
CA TRP A 42 36.45 -25.24 7.43
C TRP A 42 36.70 -24.64 6.04
N GLU A 43 36.36 -25.39 5.00
CA GLU A 43 36.06 -24.76 3.71
C GLU A 43 34.88 -23.81 3.93
N PHE A 44 35.17 -22.50 3.98
CA PHE A 44 34.14 -21.48 4.08
C PHE A 44 33.24 -21.56 2.83
N PRO A 45 31.91 -21.70 2.99
CA PRO A 45 30.99 -21.64 1.87
C PRO A 45 31.11 -20.25 1.23
N ARG A 46 30.92 -20.18 -0.11
CA ARG A 46 30.83 -18.93 -0.89
C ARG A 46 30.12 -17.86 -0.06
N CYS A 47 30.67 -16.64 0.02
CA CYS A 47 30.03 -15.50 0.66
C CYS A 47 28.63 -15.28 0.06
N GLY A 48 27.65 -15.96 0.62
CA GLY A 48 26.23 -15.69 0.48
C GLY A 48 25.86 -14.67 1.54
N LEU A 49 26.45 -13.47 1.44
CA LEU A 49 26.20 -12.35 2.33
C LEU A 49 24.94 -11.61 1.87
N LEU A 50 23.82 -12.34 1.87
CA LEU A 50 22.44 -11.92 2.04
C LEU A 50 21.59 -13.16 1.81
N GLY A 51 20.80 -13.50 2.82
CA GLY A 51 20.21 -14.82 2.95
C GLY A 51 19.37 -15.28 1.76
N GLU A 52 19.37 -16.61 1.59
CA GLU A 52 18.24 -17.34 1.03
C GLU A 52 16.89 -17.01 1.74
N GLY A 53 16.92 -16.27 2.86
CA GLY A 53 15.74 -15.65 3.47
C GLY A 53 15.10 -14.54 2.63
N ALA A 54 15.84 -13.81 1.81
CA ALA A 54 15.28 -12.82 0.88
C ALA A 54 14.74 -13.46 -0.43
N ARG A 55 15.05 -14.73 -0.70
CA ARG A 55 14.37 -15.53 -1.73
C ARG A 55 13.02 -16.09 -1.26
N ARG A 56 12.68 -16.00 0.04
CA ARG A 56 11.42 -16.53 0.58
C ARG A 56 10.25 -15.56 0.56
N GLN A 57 10.43 -14.36 0.02
CA GLN A 57 9.30 -13.51 -0.39
C GLN A 57 9.49 -13.16 -1.86
N GLY A 58 8.51 -13.51 -2.68
CA GLY A 58 8.55 -13.47 -4.14
C GLY A 58 8.66 -12.08 -4.78
N THR A 59 9.13 -11.05 -4.06
CA THR A 59 9.19 -9.65 -4.52
C THR A 59 10.17 -9.41 -5.68
N PRO A 60 11.40 -9.97 -5.72
CA PRO A 60 12.28 -9.83 -6.90
C PRO A 60 11.76 -10.62 -8.10
N GLN A 61 11.11 -11.76 -7.83
CA GLN A 61 10.54 -12.63 -8.86
C GLN A 61 9.31 -11.99 -9.50
N LEU A 62 8.46 -11.30 -8.73
CA LEU A 62 7.28 -10.61 -9.22
C LEU A 62 7.62 -9.40 -10.08
N VAL A 63 8.67 -8.66 -9.73
CA VAL A 63 9.24 -7.60 -10.60
C VAL A 63 9.79 -8.23 -11.88
N ALA A 64 10.56 -9.33 -11.77
CA ALA A 64 11.10 -10.04 -12.93
C ALA A 64 10.01 -10.69 -13.82
N ASP A 65 8.91 -11.15 -13.25
CA ASP A 65 7.77 -11.78 -13.94
C ASP A 65 6.86 -10.72 -14.58
N LEU A 66 6.69 -9.54 -13.95
CA LEU A 66 6.09 -8.36 -14.57
C LEU A 66 6.92 -7.90 -15.79
N PHE A 67 8.25 -7.96 -15.72
CA PHE A 67 9.13 -7.70 -16.88
C PHE A 67 9.01 -8.78 -17.97
N ARG A 68 8.72 -10.03 -17.60
CA ARG A 68 8.59 -11.16 -18.55
C ARG A 68 7.24 -11.14 -19.29
N ALA A 69 6.17 -10.73 -18.63
CA ALA A 69 4.83 -10.62 -19.22
C ALA A 69 4.68 -9.46 -20.24
N HIS A 70 5.60 -8.50 -20.24
CA HIS A 70 5.61 -7.37 -21.18
C HIS A 70 6.48 -7.57 -22.43
N ARG A 71 7.01 -8.78 -22.67
CA ARG A 71 7.59 -9.12 -23.99
C ARG A 71 6.52 -9.64 -24.93
N VAL A 72 6.04 -8.78 -25.83
CA VAL A 72 5.44 -9.23 -27.10
C VAL A 72 6.54 -9.95 -27.90
N PRO A 73 6.40 -11.22 -28.28
CA PRO A 73 7.37 -11.87 -29.13
C PRO A 73 7.26 -11.28 -30.56
N PRO A 74 8.38 -11.02 -31.26
CA PRO A 74 8.31 -10.61 -32.65
C PRO A 74 7.82 -11.82 -33.48
N SER A 75 6.68 -11.66 -34.13
CA SER A 75 6.20 -12.60 -35.15
C SER A 75 7.17 -12.59 -36.34
N ALA A 76 7.64 -13.78 -36.73
CA ALA A 76 8.44 -13.98 -37.93
C ALA A 76 7.60 -13.73 -39.20
N PRO A 77 8.16 -13.17 -40.28
CA PRO A 77 7.39 -12.86 -41.48
C PRO A 77 7.25 -14.11 -42.36
N SER A 78 6.01 -14.52 -42.62
CA SER A 78 5.70 -15.50 -43.66
C SER A 78 5.56 -14.80 -45.02
N HIS A 79 6.36 -15.28 -45.98
CA HIS A 79 6.32 -14.99 -47.41
C HIS A 79 4.93 -14.72 -48.00
N ARG A 80 4.77 -13.62 -48.74
CA ARG A 80 3.91 -13.55 -49.93
C ARG A 80 4.32 -12.40 -50.87
N THR A 81 5.02 -12.82 -51.92
CA THR A 81 4.95 -12.42 -53.33
C THR A 81 4.46 -11.00 -53.69
N MET A 82 5.37 -10.22 -54.27
CA MET A 82 5.12 -9.03 -55.10
C MET A 82 4.32 -9.38 -56.37
N PRO A 83 3.67 -8.37 -56.99
CA PRO A 83 4.11 -8.02 -58.35
C PRO A 83 4.26 -6.51 -58.60
N LEU A 84 5.50 -6.17 -58.97
CA LEU A 84 6.01 -5.30 -60.05
C LEU A 84 5.14 -4.23 -60.77
N HIS A 85 5.85 -3.09 -60.95
CA HIS A 85 5.82 -2.07 -62.01
C HIS A 85 4.67 -1.04 -62.01
N SER A 86 4.96 0.26 -61.92
CA SER A 86 5.58 1.01 -63.01
C SER A 86 6.28 2.31 -62.57
N ARG A 87 7.32 2.67 -63.34
CA ARG A 87 8.31 3.75 -63.17
C ARG A 87 7.96 4.97 -64.05
N LYS A 88 8.11 6.19 -63.52
CA LYS A 88 8.40 7.49 -64.19
C LYS A 88 8.57 8.56 -63.09
N GLN A 89 9.78 8.93 -62.64
CA GLN A 89 10.78 9.89 -63.18
C GLN A 89 10.26 11.32 -63.46
N LEU A 90 10.80 12.29 -62.69
CA LEU A 90 11.22 13.70 -62.97
C LEU A 90 11.25 14.44 -61.59
N GLU A 91 12.41 14.79 -60.99
CA GLU A 91 13.26 16.00 -61.20
C GLU A 91 12.44 17.32 -61.24
N ALA A 92 12.75 18.45 -60.58
CA ALA A 92 13.82 18.91 -59.69
C ALA A 92 13.33 20.20 -58.95
N GLU A 93 14.15 20.67 -58.01
CA GLU A 93 14.25 21.97 -57.28
C GLU A 93 13.31 23.14 -57.62
N ASP A 94 12.79 23.88 -56.62
CA ASP A 94 13.47 25.04 -55.99
C ASP A 94 12.59 25.68 -54.87
N GLN A 95 13.23 26.27 -53.86
CA GLN A 95 12.66 27.19 -52.84
C GLN A 95 12.54 28.63 -53.44
N PRO A 96 12.15 29.75 -52.76
CA PRO A 96 11.89 30.00 -51.32
C PRO A 96 10.71 30.94 -50.96
N GLY A 97 10.50 31.13 -49.64
CA GLY A 97 9.79 32.27 -49.02
C GLY A 97 8.30 32.02 -48.71
N ASP A 98 7.70 32.51 -47.63
CA ASP A 98 8.12 33.33 -46.49
C ASP A 98 6.95 33.29 -45.48
N LEU A 99 7.24 33.67 -44.23
CA LEU A 99 6.29 34.19 -43.23
C LEU A 99 5.23 33.31 -42.53
N ASP A 100 5.15 33.64 -41.23
CA ASP A 100 4.02 33.61 -40.31
C ASP A 100 3.71 32.36 -39.48
N SER A 101 4.08 32.51 -38.19
CA SER A 101 3.38 31.97 -37.03
C SER A 101 1.86 32.14 -37.16
N PRO A 102 1.07 31.26 -36.51
CA PRO A 102 0.24 31.85 -35.46
C PRO A 102 0.07 30.97 -34.21
N ARG A 103 -0.04 31.69 -33.09
CA ARG A 103 -0.85 31.34 -31.92
C ARG A 103 -2.34 31.18 -32.30
N CYS A 104 -3.07 30.44 -31.46
CA CYS A 104 -4.51 30.54 -31.12
C CYS A 104 -5.17 29.16 -31.20
N SER A 105 -6.24 28.84 -30.50
CA SER A 105 -6.88 29.34 -29.28
C SER A 105 -7.89 28.27 -28.91
N GLU A 106 -8.30 28.32 -27.65
CA GLU A 106 -9.45 27.63 -27.08
C GLU A 106 -10.70 27.69 -27.98
N SER A 107 -11.46 26.59 -28.02
CA SER A 107 -12.85 26.65 -27.52
C SER A 107 -13.48 25.29 -27.33
N LEU A 108 -14.21 25.23 -26.21
CA LEU A 108 -15.20 24.27 -25.78
C LEU A 108 -16.26 23.98 -26.86
N ALA A 109 -16.64 22.70 -26.97
CA ALA A 109 -18.03 22.33 -27.23
C ALA A 109 -18.36 20.98 -26.57
N VAL A 110 -19.47 20.99 -25.85
CA VAL A 110 -20.10 19.90 -25.09
C VAL A 110 -21.08 19.16 -26.00
N LEU A 111 -21.01 17.82 -26.06
CA LEU A 111 -22.08 16.86 -26.42
C LEU A 111 -21.69 15.53 -25.71
N SER A 112 -22.38 14.96 -24.72
CA SER A 112 -23.78 14.48 -24.62
C SER A 112 -24.18 13.62 -25.81
N ASP A 113 -23.94 12.31 -25.76
CA ASP A 113 -24.97 11.32 -25.39
C ASP A 113 -24.42 9.87 -25.39
N CYS A 114 -25.00 9.08 -24.50
CA CYS A 114 -24.78 7.65 -24.32
C CYS A 114 -25.45 6.84 -25.43
N GLU A 115 -24.80 5.80 -25.94
CA GLU A 115 -25.49 4.55 -26.29
C GLU A 115 -24.65 3.32 -25.90
N CYS A 116 -25.36 2.38 -25.31
CA CYS A 116 -24.90 1.11 -24.76
C CYS A 116 -24.76 0.08 -25.89
N SER A 117 -23.53 -0.37 -26.20
CA SER A 117 -23.36 -1.58 -27.00
C SER A 117 -23.43 -2.81 -26.09
N ARG A 118 -24.60 -3.47 -26.16
CA ARG A 118 -24.75 -4.89 -25.85
C ARG A 118 -23.85 -5.68 -26.80
N GLN A 119 -22.84 -6.37 -26.29
CA GLN A 119 -22.21 -7.47 -27.00
C GLN A 119 -22.47 -8.76 -26.22
N SER A 120 -23.46 -9.52 -26.70
CA SER A 120 -23.63 -10.93 -26.39
C SER A 120 -22.48 -11.68 -27.08
N PHE A 121 -21.65 -12.37 -26.30
CA PHE A 121 -20.77 -13.39 -26.85
C PHE A 121 -21.49 -14.73 -26.73
N ALA A 122 -22.11 -15.15 -27.83
CA ALA A 122 -22.44 -16.54 -28.06
C ALA A 122 -21.12 -17.32 -28.11
N SER A 123 -20.94 -18.23 -27.16
CA SER A 123 -19.83 -19.18 -27.20
C SER A 123 -20.26 -20.37 -28.03
N ASP A 124 -19.57 -20.58 -29.15
CA ASP A 124 -19.73 -21.77 -29.98
C ASP A 124 -19.23 -23.01 -29.23
N SER A 125 -20.19 -23.84 -28.83
CA SER A 125 -19.98 -25.19 -28.31
C SER A 125 -19.42 -26.10 -29.39
N SER A 126 -18.16 -26.55 -29.26
CA SER A 126 -17.70 -27.73 -29.98
C SER A 126 -18.18 -28.99 -29.25
N SER A 127 -19.19 -29.65 -29.82
CA SER A 127 -19.73 -30.92 -29.39
C SER A 127 -18.70 -32.06 -29.47
N LYS A 128 -18.39 -32.71 -28.35
CA LYS A 128 -17.98 -34.13 -28.33
C LYS A 128 -18.80 -34.87 -27.27
N SER A 129 -19.32 -36.00 -27.72
CA SER A 129 -20.30 -36.90 -27.12
C SER A 129 -19.97 -37.40 -25.71
N SER A 130 -21.01 -37.50 -24.89
CA SER A 130 -21.06 -38.11 -23.56
C SER A 130 -20.84 -39.63 -23.55
N SER A 131 -20.08 -40.10 -22.55
CA SER A 131 -20.25 -41.41 -21.90
C SER A 131 -20.19 -41.21 -20.37
N PRO A 132 -20.97 -41.97 -19.57
CA PRO A 132 -21.19 -41.69 -18.16
C PRO A 132 -20.12 -42.37 -17.29
N ALA A 133 -19.39 -41.60 -16.47
CA ALA A 133 -18.51 -42.18 -15.47
C ALA A 133 -18.43 -41.30 -14.21
N SER A 134 -18.90 -41.90 -13.10
CA SER A 134 -18.43 -41.71 -11.72
C SER A 134 -18.42 -40.30 -11.14
N ALA A 135 -19.37 -40.05 -10.22
CA ALA A 135 -19.20 -39.08 -9.15
C ALA A 135 -17.84 -39.33 -8.45
N SER A 136 -16.90 -38.40 -8.61
CA SER A 136 -15.66 -38.40 -7.85
C SER A 136 -15.92 -37.82 -6.46
N PRO A 137 -15.30 -38.35 -5.38
CA PRO A 137 -15.42 -37.76 -4.05
C PRO A 137 -14.80 -36.35 -4.04
N PRO A 138 -15.17 -35.47 -3.07
CA PRO A 138 -14.56 -34.15 -2.98
C PRO A 138 -13.04 -34.30 -2.87
N ARG A 139 -12.31 -33.73 -3.83
CA ARG A 139 -10.85 -33.64 -3.75
C ARG A 139 -10.52 -32.89 -2.46
N GLY A 140 -9.89 -33.57 -1.51
CA GLY A 140 -9.34 -32.92 -0.33
C GLY A 140 -8.29 -31.91 -0.78
N VAL A 141 -8.38 -30.68 -0.26
CA VAL A 141 -7.39 -29.63 -0.48
C VAL A 141 -6.03 -30.14 0.03
N THR A 142 -5.02 -30.20 -0.83
CA THR A 142 -3.67 -30.68 -0.43
C THR A 142 -2.86 -29.53 0.17
N PHE A 143 -1.84 -29.85 0.97
CA PHE A 143 -0.95 -28.83 1.56
C PHE A 143 -0.24 -27.98 0.50
N ASP A 144 0.10 -28.59 -0.64
CA ASP A 144 0.74 -27.88 -1.76
C ASP A 144 -0.24 -26.88 -2.42
N ASP A 145 -1.52 -27.24 -2.52
CA ASP A 145 -2.57 -26.33 -3.00
C ASP A 145 -2.74 -25.13 -2.04
N VAL A 146 -2.74 -25.38 -0.72
CA VAL A 146 -2.79 -24.29 0.28
C VAL A 146 -1.59 -23.36 0.17
N MET A 147 -0.39 -23.91 -0.01
CA MET A 147 0.84 -23.11 -0.18
C MET A 147 0.85 -22.32 -1.48
N ALA A 148 0.29 -22.85 -2.57
CA ALA A 148 0.12 -22.16 -3.84
C ALA A 148 -0.88 -21.01 -3.71
N ALA A 149 -2.06 -21.26 -3.15
CA ALA A 149 -3.08 -20.25 -2.87
C ALA A 149 -2.54 -19.12 -1.99
N THR A 150 -1.74 -19.44 -0.97
CA THR A 150 -1.11 -18.45 -0.08
C THR A 150 -0.14 -17.53 -0.84
N ARG A 151 0.63 -18.07 -1.78
CA ARG A 151 1.52 -17.28 -2.65
C ARG A 151 0.74 -16.41 -3.63
N ASN A 152 -0.34 -16.92 -4.19
CA ASN A 152 -1.20 -16.16 -5.08
C ASN A 152 -1.87 -14.99 -4.34
N LEU A 153 -2.34 -15.22 -3.12
CA LEU A 153 -2.93 -14.18 -2.28
C LEU A 153 -1.90 -13.12 -1.87
N SER A 154 -0.67 -13.50 -1.53
CA SER A 154 0.38 -12.54 -1.18
C SER A 154 0.81 -11.69 -2.38
N ASN A 155 0.93 -12.30 -3.56
CA ASN A 155 1.21 -11.60 -4.81
C ASN A 155 0.08 -10.62 -5.19
N LEU A 156 -1.17 -11.06 -5.05
CA LEU A 156 -2.35 -10.23 -5.28
C LEU A 156 -2.37 -9.03 -4.32
N THR A 157 -2.17 -9.28 -3.02
CA THR A 157 -2.14 -8.23 -1.99
C THR A 157 -1.02 -7.24 -2.26
N LEU A 158 0.18 -7.72 -2.64
CA LEU A 158 1.30 -6.86 -2.97
C LEU A 158 1.02 -5.98 -4.20
N ALA A 159 0.47 -6.54 -5.27
CA ALA A 159 0.12 -5.77 -6.47
C ALA A 159 -0.94 -4.71 -6.16
N HIS A 160 -1.95 -5.07 -5.36
CA HIS A 160 -2.96 -4.16 -4.87
C HIS A 160 -2.36 -3.01 -4.03
N GLU A 161 -1.48 -3.32 -3.08
CA GLU A 161 -0.77 -2.31 -2.27
C GLU A 161 0.07 -1.37 -3.13
N ILE A 162 0.84 -1.89 -4.08
CA ILE A 162 1.66 -1.07 -4.96
C ILE A 162 0.79 -0.11 -5.79
N ALA A 163 -0.35 -0.58 -6.29
CA ALA A 163 -1.20 0.19 -7.19
C ALA A 163 -2.06 1.23 -6.45
N VAL A 164 -2.60 0.90 -5.28
CA VAL A 164 -3.55 1.74 -4.55
C VAL A 164 -2.85 2.68 -3.56
N ASN A 165 -1.79 2.23 -2.89
CA ASN A 165 -1.08 3.05 -1.93
C ASN A 165 0.02 3.87 -2.62
N GLU A 166 -0.24 5.16 -2.84
CA GLU A 166 0.71 6.10 -3.45
C GLU A 166 2.04 6.21 -2.68
N ASN A 167 1.99 6.02 -1.36
CA ASN A 167 3.14 6.09 -0.47
C ASN A 167 3.83 4.74 -0.26
N PHE A 168 3.42 3.69 -0.99
CA PHE A 168 4.05 2.38 -0.87
C PHE A 168 5.54 2.47 -1.21
N GLN A 169 6.36 2.01 -0.28
CA GLN A 169 7.81 1.93 -0.38
C GLN A 169 8.27 0.67 0.36
N LEU A 170 9.21 -0.04 -0.24
CA LEU A 170 9.96 -1.07 0.44
C LEU A 170 10.84 -0.41 1.49
N LYS A 171 10.71 -0.90 2.72
CA LYS A 171 11.53 -0.51 3.87
C LYS A 171 12.38 -1.71 4.27
N GLU A 172 13.58 -1.44 4.77
CA GLU A 172 14.33 -2.49 5.44
C GLU A 172 13.58 -2.87 6.72
N GLU A 173 13.18 -4.14 6.82
CA GLU A 173 12.61 -4.66 8.05
C GLU A 173 13.72 -4.70 9.11
N ALA A 174 13.68 -3.73 10.03
CA ALA A 174 14.50 -3.78 11.22
C ALA A 174 14.06 -4.99 12.05
N LEU A 175 14.88 -6.04 12.04
CA LEU A 175 14.70 -7.17 12.95
C LEU A 175 14.66 -6.61 14.39
N PRO A 176 13.73 -7.07 15.25
CA PRO A 176 13.70 -6.62 16.64
C PRO A 176 15.08 -6.81 17.28
N GLU A 177 15.57 -5.80 17.99
CA GLU A 177 16.94 -5.75 18.55
C GLU A 177 17.29 -6.98 19.41
N ASN A 178 16.27 -7.61 20.01
CA ASN A 178 16.40 -8.78 20.87
C ASN A 178 16.19 -10.13 20.17
N SER A 179 15.96 -10.13 18.85
CA SER A 179 15.75 -11.35 18.09
C SER A 179 17.04 -12.16 17.94
N VAL A 180 16.93 -13.49 18.02
CA VAL A 180 18.06 -14.40 17.79
C VAL A 180 18.61 -14.20 16.37
N ALA A 181 17.72 -14.04 15.38
CA ALA A 181 18.10 -13.79 13.99
C ALA A 181 18.88 -12.48 13.82
N GLY A 182 18.47 -11.39 14.49
CA GLY A 182 19.17 -10.12 14.46
C GLY A 182 20.57 -10.21 15.07
N ARG A 183 20.70 -10.88 16.23
CA ARG A 183 22.00 -11.14 16.85
C ARG A 183 22.92 -11.99 15.97
N VAL A 184 22.40 -13.08 15.39
CA VAL A 184 23.17 -13.95 14.48
C VAL A 184 23.63 -13.16 13.26
N ARG A 185 22.76 -12.36 12.63
CA ARG A 185 23.13 -11.49 11.49
C ARG A 185 24.25 -10.53 11.88
N SER A 186 24.12 -9.83 13.01
CA SER A 186 25.13 -8.89 13.49
C SER A 186 26.48 -9.56 13.76
N ILE A 187 26.49 -10.73 14.43
CA ILE A 187 27.72 -11.47 14.73
C ILE A 187 28.43 -11.93 13.45
N VAL A 188 27.68 -12.48 12.48
CA VAL A 188 28.25 -12.94 11.21
C VAL A 188 28.81 -11.77 10.41
N HIS A 189 28.08 -10.65 10.35
CA HIS A 189 28.56 -9.44 9.67
C HIS A 189 29.83 -8.90 10.34
N GLN A 190 29.87 -8.85 11.68
CA GLN A 190 31.06 -8.39 12.40
C GLN A 190 32.25 -9.32 12.15
N ALA A 191 32.06 -10.64 12.22
CA ALA A 191 33.12 -11.62 11.98
C ALA A 191 33.74 -11.48 10.58
N PHE A 192 32.96 -11.17 9.55
CA PHE A 192 33.49 -10.91 8.21
C PHE A 192 34.44 -9.70 8.20
N TRP A 193 34.04 -8.58 8.82
CA TRP A 193 34.87 -7.37 8.86
C TRP A 193 36.12 -7.57 9.73
N ASP A 194 36.01 -8.31 10.84
CA ASP A 194 37.15 -8.65 11.70
C ASP A 194 38.20 -9.50 10.94
N VAL A 195 37.75 -10.47 10.14
CA VAL A 195 38.63 -11.27 9.27
C VAL A 195 39.27 -10.40 8.20
N LEU A 196 38.50 -9.54 7.53
CA LEU A 196 39.04 -8.62 6.52
C LEU A 196 40.10 -7.67 7.10
N GLU A 197 39.87 -7.14 8.30
CA GLU A 197 40.85 -6.29 9.00
C GLU A 197 42.11 -7.08 9.36
N SER A 198 41.96 -8.31 9.85
CA SER A 198 43.09 -9.19 10.15
C SER A 198 43.92 -9.54 8.90
N GLU A 199 43.28 -9.79 7.75
CA GLU A 199 43.96 -10.13 6.49
C GLU A 199 44.76 -8.94 5.94
N LEU A 200 44.19 -7.74 6.00
CA LEU A 200 44.83 -6.52 5.50
C LEU A 200 45.96 -6.02 6.41
N THR A 201 45.95 -6.39 7.69
CA THR A 201 46.99 -6.01 8.67
C THR A 201 48.08 -7.07 8.85
N ALA A 202 47.91 -8.26 8.26
CA ALA A 202 48.91 -9.33 8.31
C ALA A 202 50.19 -8.98 7.53
N GLU A 203 51.31 -9.62 7.91
CA GLU A 203 52.59 -9.52 7.19
C GLU A 203 53.03 -10.94 6.72
N PRO A 204 52.95 -11.26 5.42
CA PRO A 204 52.47 -10.45 4.29
C PRO A 204 50.93 -10.31 4.27
N PRO A 205 50.38 -9.23 3.68
CA PRO A 205 48.94 -9.00 3.63
C PRO A 205 48.25 -10.02 2.73
N GLU A 206 47.09 -10.49 3.16
CA GLU A 206 46.22 -11.37 2.39
C GLU A 206 45.04 -10.57 1.83
N PHE A 207 44.62 -10.89 0.59
CA PHE A 207 43.60 -10.12 -0.13
C PHE A 207 42.38 -10.94 -0.53
N ALA A 208 42.24 -12.16 0.00
CA ALA A 208 41.21 -13.11 -0.42
C ALA A 208 39.79 -12.56 -0.20
N HIS A 209 39.49 -12.02 0.99
CA HIS A 209 38.16 -11.44 1.25
C HIS A 209 37.95 -10.10 0.55
N ALA A 210 39.00 -9.29 0.38
CA ALA A 210 38.92 -8.04 -0.37
C ALA A 210 38.54 -8.28 -1.85
N ILE A 211 39.15 -9.27 -2.51
CA ILE A 211 38.84 -9.63 -3.90
C ILE A 211 37.37 -10.05 -4.04
N ARG A 212 36.87 -10.92 -3.13
CA ARG A 212 35.46 -11.33 -3.11
C ARG A 212 34.52 -10.15 -2.92
N LEU A 213 34.86 -9.23 -2.02
CA LEU A 213 34.07 -8.03 -1.78
C LEU A 213 33.99 -7.13 -3.03
N PHE A 214 35.10 -6.92 -3.75
CA PHE A 214 35.09 -6.16 -4.99
C PHE A 214 34.35 -6.86 -6.13
N GLU A 215 34.39 -8.19 -6.18
CA GLU A 215 33.56 -8.98 -7.09
C GLU A 215 32.06 -8.77 -6.82
N GLU A 216 31.64 -8.82 -5.55
CA GLU A 216 30.24 -8.53 -5.17
C GLU A 216 29.86 -7.07 -5.48
N ILE A 217 30.71 -6.10 -5.14
CA ILE A 217 30.49 -4.68 -5.43
C ILE A 217 30.34 -4.45 -6.94
N ARG A 218 31.17 -5.08 -7.76
CA ARG A 218 31.07 -5.03 -9.22
C ARG A 218 29.69 -5.50 -9.67
N GLU A 219 29.24 -6.67 -9.23
CA GLU A 219 27.93 -7.21 -9.63
C GLU A 219 26.77 -6.31 -9.18
N ILE A 220 26.86 -5.72 -7.98
CA ILE A 220 25.87 -4.75 -7.49
C ILE A 220 25.86 -3.49 -8.37
N LEU A 221 27.01 -2.91 -8.69
CA LEU A 221 27.10 -1.73 -9.55
C LEU A 221 26.55 -2.02 -10.96
N LEU A 222 26.81 -3.21 -11.50
CA LEU A 222 26.27 -3.65 -12.77
C LEU A 222 24.75 -3.81 -12.75
N SER A 223 24.17 -4.23 -11.61
CA SER A 223 22.72 -4.39 -11.45
C SER A 223 21.94 -3.07 -11.55
N PHE A 224 22.59 -1.93 -11.28
CA PHE A 224 21.99 -0.59 -11.42
C PHE A 224 21.96 -0.08 -12.86
N LEU A 225 22.68 -0.74 -13.78
CA LEU A 225 22.77 -0.27 -15.16
C LEU A 225 21.58 -0.76 -15.99
N THR A 226 20.97 0.16 -16.73
CA THR A 226 19.98 -0.16 -17.75
C THR A 226 20.63 -0.93 -18.91
N PRO A 227 19.91 -1.82 -19.63
CA PRO A 227 20.46 -2.62 -20.75
C PRO A 227 21.14 -1.85 -21.89
N GLY A 228 21.02 -0.51 -21.97
CA GLY A 228 21.72 0.35 -22.94
C GLY A 228 23.05 0.97 -22.44
N GLY A 229 23.43 0.74 -21.17
CA GLY A 229 24.58 1.35 -20.49
C GLY A 229 25.96 0.75 -20.82
N ASN A 230 26.18 0.31 -22.07
CA ASN A 230 27.35 -0.51 -22.44
C ASN A 230 28.70 0.13 -22.10
N ARG A 231 28.83 1.46 -22.22
CA ARG A 231 30.09 2.17 -21.90
C ARG A 231 30.46 2.10 -20.43
N LEU A 232 29.52 2.37 -19.53
CA LEU A 232 29.77 2.30 -18.08
C LEU A 232 29.97 0.85 -17.63
N ARG A 233 29.23 -0.08 -18.23
CA ARG A 233 29.40 -1.52 -17.99
C ARG A 233 30.82 -1.97 -18.33
N THR A 234 31.33 -1.62 -19.50
CA THR A 234 32.72 -1.94 -19.89
C THR A 234 33.72 -1.32 -18.92
N GLN A 235 33.57 -0.04 -18.56
CA GLN A 235 34.48 0.62 -17.61
C GLN A 235 34.50 -0.05 -16.24
N ILE A 236 33.34 -0.45 -15.70
CA ILE A 236 33.25 -1.14 -14.41
C ILE A 236 33.92 -2.52 -14.50
N CYS A 237 33.66 -3.27 -15.57
CA CYS A 237 34.23 -4.60 -15.76
C CYS A 237 35.76 -4.58 -15.94
N GLU A 238 36.31 -3.55 -16.60
CA GLU A 238 37.75 -3.39 -16.82
C GLU A 238 38.49 -3.00 -15.53
N VAL A 239 37.92 -2.09 -14.72
CA VAL A 239 38.58 -1.62 -13.49
C VAL A 239 38.40 -2.59 -12.32
N LEU A 240 37.22 -3.21 -12.20
CA LEU A 240 36.90 -4.20 -11.16
C LEU A 240 36.97 -5.63 -11.73
N ASP A 241 38.08 -5.98 -12.39
CA ASP A 241 38.32 -7.34 -12.87
C ASP A 241 38.93 -8.22 -11.76
N PRO A 242 38.22 -9.26 -11.26
CA PRO A 242 38.72 -10.09 -10.16
C PRO A 242 40.01 -10.84 -10.53
N GLU A 243 40.22 -11.20 -11.79
CA GLU A 243 41.44 -11.87 -12.23
C GLU A 243 42.64 -10.91 -12.21
N LEU A 244 42.42 -9.68 -12.68
CA LEU A 244 43.45 -8.64 -12.65
C LEU A 244 43.82 -8.25 -11.21
N ILE A 245 42.82 -8.08 -10.33
CA ILE A 245 43.05 -7.74 -8.92
C ILE A 245 43.80 -8.89 -8.23
N ARG A 246 43.47 -10.16 -8.54
CA ARG A 246 44.20 -11.31 -7.99
C ARG A 246 45.66 -11.35 -8.45
N GLN A 247 45.92 -11.10 -9.74
CA GLN A 247 47.28 -11.02 -10.27
C GLN A 247 48.10 -9.90 -9.61
N GLN A 248 47.48 -8.72 -9.42
CA GLN A 248 48.12 -7.61 -8.71
C GLN A 248 48.39 -7.99 -7.24
N ALA A 249 47.54 -8.80 -6.61
CA ALA A 249 47.68 -9.23 -5.22
C ALA A 249 48.89 -10.16 -5.04
N GLU A 250 49.04 -11.13 -5.95
CA GLU A 250 50.18 -12.05 -5.98
C GLU A 250 51.52 -11.33 -6.14
N HIS A 251 51.54 -10.18 -6.82
CA HIS A 251 52.71 -9.33 -7.01
C HIS A 251 52.83 -8.17 -6.01
N SER A 252 51.99 -8.15 -4.96
CA SER A 252 51.98 -7.09 -3.93
C SER A 252 51.85 -5.66 -4.49
N SER A 253 51.07 -5.49 -5.57
CA SER A 253 50.89 -4.22 -6.27
C SER A 253 49.44 -3.72 -6.29
N VAL A 254 48.53 -4.32 -5.52
CA VAL A 254 47.12 -3.91 -5.46
C VAL A 254 46.98 -2.59 -4.74
N ASP A 255 46.27 -1.65 -5.35
CA ASP A 255 45.84 -0.41 -4.70
C ASP A 255 44.35 -0.49 -4.30
N ILE A 256 44.09 -1.02 -3.10
CA ILE A 256 42.74 -1.12 -2.53
C ILE A 256 42.11 0.27 -2.35
N THR A 257 42.93 1.26 -1.98
CA THR A 257 42.46 2.63 -1.75
C THR A 257 41.99 3.26 -3.06
N GLY A 258 42.74 3.06 -4.15
CA GLY A 258 42.35 3.47 -5.49
C GLY A 258 41.08 2.79 -6.00
N LEU A 259 40.94 1.48 -5.76
CA LEU A 259 39.73 0.72 -6.09
C LEU A 259 38.50 1.24 -5.32
N ALA A 260 38.64 1.46 -4.01
CA ALA A 260 37.58 2.03 -3.18
C ALA A 260 37.19 3.45 -3.65
N ALA A 261 38.17 4.30 -3.96
CA ALA A 261 37.92 5.65 -4.50
C ALA A 261 37.20 5.62 -5.86
N TYR A 262 37.55 4.67 -6.73
CA TYR A 262 36.85 4.43 -7.99
C TYR A 262 35.39 4.03 -7.74
N VAL A 263 35.15 3.06 -6.84
CA VAL A 263 33.81 2.61 -6.47
C VAL A 263 32.97 3.78 -5.94
N ILE A 264 33.48 4.57 -5.00
CA ILE A 264 32.80 5.76 -4.47
C ILE A 264 32.49 6.76 -5.60
N GLY A 265 33.44 6.96 -6.52
CA GLY A 265 33.26 7.79 -7.70
C GLY A 265 32.16 7.29 -8.65
N MET A 266 32.02 5.98 -8.81
CA MET A 266 30.96 5.35 -9.59
C MET A 266 29.61 5.40 -8.88
N MET A 267 29.57 5.14 -7.57
CA MET A 267 28.37 5.31 -6.75
C MET A 267 27.83 6.73 -6.85
N GLY A 268 28.69 7.75 -6.74
CA GLY A 268 28.29 9.16 -6.91
C GLY A 268 27.78 9.54 -8.30
N LYS A 269 27.97 8.70 -9.32
CA LYS A 269 27.37 8.88 -10.65
C LYS A 269 26.03 8.16 -10.80
N LEU A 270 25.80 7.08 -10.03
CA LEU A 270 24.65 6.19 -10.15
C LEU A 270 23.59 6.40 -9.06
N CYS A 271 23.95 6.99 -7.92
CA CYS A 271 23.05 7.16 -6.79
C CYS A 271 22.02 8.27 -7.02
N ALA A 272 20.91 8.21 -6.27
CA ALA A 272 19.93 9.27 -6.20
C ALA A 272 20.49 10.48 -5.42
N PRO A 273 20.04 11.73 -5.70
CA PRO A 273 20.55 12.93 -5.03
C PRO A 273 20.42 12.94 -3.50
N VAL A 274 19.48 12.16 -2.95
CA VAL A 274 19.32 12.00 -1.49
C VAL A 274 20.55 11.36 -0.82
N ARG A 275 21.35 10.61 -1.58
CA ARG A 275 22.56 9.93 -1.12
C ARG A 275 23.84 10.74 -1.30
N ASP A 276 23.76 11.96 -1.82
CA ASP A 276 24.94 12.80 -2.03
C ASP A 276 25.67 13.14 -0.71
N SER A 277 24.96 13.16 0.43
CA SER A 277 25.57 13.26 1.77
C SER A 277 26.41 12.04 2.08
N ASP A 278 25.84 10.85 1.89
CA ASP A 278 26.45 9.56 2.23
C ASP A 278 27.72 9.36 1.38
N ILE A 279 27.68 9.70 0.08
CA ILE A 279 28.85 9.68 -0.80
C ILE A 279 29.94 10.67 -0.36
N ARG A 280 29.57 11.83 0.22
CA ARG A 280 30.54 12.80 0.73
C ARG A 280 31.22 12.29 1.98
N GLU A 281 30.46 11.64 2.87
CA GLU A 281 30.99 11.00 4.08
C GLU A 281 31.95 9.86 3.72
N LEU A 282 31.59 9.02 2.75
CA LEU A 282 32.48 7.96 2.23
C LEU A 282 33.85 8.49 1.76
N LYS A 283 33.89 9.67 1.12
CA LYS A 283 35.15 10.28 0.67
C LYS A 283 36.00 10.83 1.81
N ALA A 284 35.40 11.08 2.98
CA ALA A 284 36.10 11.61 4.15
C ALA A 284 36.64 10.50 5.06
N THR A 285 36.18 9.25 4.89
CA THR A 285 36.61 8.10 5.69
C THR A 285 38.04 7.70 5.33
N GLY A 286 38.97 7.81 6.29
CA GLY A 286 40.39 7.53 6.09
C GLY A 286 40.83 6.07 6.33
N ASN A 287 40.06 5.28 7.08
CA ASN A 287 40.33 3.86 7.29
C ASN A 287 39.69 3.05 6.15
N ILE A 288 40.48 2.21 5.48
CA ILE A 288 40.03 1.43 4.32
C ILE A 288 38.94 0.39 4.66
N VAL A 289 39.03 -0.30 5.79
CA VAL A 289 38.04 -1.31 6.19
C VAL A 289 36.70 -0.65 6.47
N GLU A 290 36.73 0.47 7.21
CA GLU A 290 35.53 1.27 7.48
C GLU A 290 34.96 1.89 6.19
N ALA A 291 35.81 2.32 5.25
CA ALA A 291 35.37 2.81 3.95
C ALA A 291 34.65 1.70 3.15
N LEU A 292 35.22 0.49 3.11
CA LEU A 292 34.61 -0.68 2.44
C LEU A 292 33.28 -1.09 3.10
N ARG A 293 33.22 -1.05 4.42
CA ARG A 293 32.00 -1.31 5.20
C ARG A 293 30.90 -0.30 4.88
N GLN A 294 31.23 0.98 4.89
CA GLN A 294 30.27 2.03 4.55
C GLN A 294 29.87 1.99 3.07
N ILE A 295 30.80 1.68 2.15
CA ILE A 295 30.50 1.46 0.72
C ILE A 295 29.43 0.39 0.58
N TYR A 296 29.61 -0.76 1.24
CA TYR A 296 28.65 -1.86 1.18
C TYR A 296 27.28 -1.45 1.72
N HIS A 297 27.25 -0.75 2.86
CA HIS A 297 26.01 -0.23 3.44
C HIS A 297 25.28 0.73 2.49
N VAL A 298 25.98 1.69 1.89
CA VAL A 298 25.38 2.64 0.95
C VAL A 298 24.94 1.94 -0.33
N LEU A 299 25.64 0.91 -0.80
CA LEU A 299 25.20 0.08 -1.93
C LEU A 299 23.89 -0.65 -1.64
N ASP A 300 23.67 -1.14 -0.42
CA ASP A 300 22.40 -1.75 -0.03
C ASP A 300 21.25 -0.72 0.01
N LEU A 301 21.52 0.49 0.50
CA LEU A 301 20.56 1.60 0.42
C LEU A 301 20.25 1.96 -1.05
N MET A 302 21.25 1.98 -1.92
CA MET A 302 21.06 2.22 -3.35
C MET A 302 20.22 1.13 -4.02
N LYS A 303 20.35 -0.15 -3.63
CA LYS A 303 19.46 -1.23 -4.12
C LYS A 303 18.01 -0.96 -3.76
N MET A 304 17.76 -0.51 -2.52
CA MET A 304 16.42 -0.17 -2.06
C MET A 304 15.87 1.03 -2.84
N ASP A 305 16.69 2.06 -3.06
CA ASP A 305 16.33 3.24 -3.84
C ASP A 305 15.93 2.85 -5.28
N MET A 306 16.69 1.95 -5.93
CA MET A 306 16.37 1.43 -7.27
C MET A 306 15.09 0.60 -7.30
N ALA A 307 14.86 -0.25 -6.29
CA ALA A 307 13.63 -1.03 -6.20
C ALA A 307 12.40 -0.12 -6.04
N ASN A 308 12.48 0.87 -5.13
CA ASN A 308 11.42 1.85 -4.93
C ASN A 308 11.16 2.73 -6.15
N PHE A 309 12.22 3.14 -6.87
CA PHE A 309 12.08 3.85 -8.14
C PHE A 309 11.42 2.99 -9.22
N THR A 310 11.79 1.71 -9.31
CA THR A 310 11.18 0.77 -10.25
C THR A 310 9.69 0.60 -9.96
N ILE A 311 9.31 0.40 -8.69
CA ILE A 311 7.92 0.34 -8.24
C ILE A 311 7.17 1.62 -8.64
N TRP A 312 7.75 2.79 -8.36
CA TRP A 312 7.15 4.08 -8.69
C TRP A 312 6.94 4.23 -10.21
N SER A 313 7.93 3.89 -11.04
CA SER A 313 7.83 3.99 -12.49
C SER A 313 6.83 3.02 -13.11
N LEU A 314 6.66 1.82 -12.54
CA LEU A 314 5.73 0.80 -13.01
C LEU A 314 4.30 1.00 -12.51
N ARG A 315 4.10 1.71 -11.39
CA ARG A 315 2.78 1.94 -10.78
C ARG A 315 1.69 2.40 -11.77
N PRO A 316 1.91 3.37 -12.67
CA PRO A 316 0.87 3.80 -13.62
C PRO A 316 0.45 2.69 -14.59
N HIS A 317 1.36 1.78 -14.93
CA HIS A 317 1.06 0.62 -15.78
C HIS A 317 0.26 -0.42 -15.01
N LEU A 318 0.67 -0.69 -13.76
CA LEU A 318 -0.04 -1.61 -12.87
C LEU A 318 -1.48 -1.14 -12.61
N GLN A 319 -1.69 0.15 -12.34
CA GLN A 319 -3.02 0.73 -12.11
C GLN A 319 -3.98 0.52 -13.28
N ARG A 320 -3.49 0.54 -14.54
CA ARG A 320 -4.32 0.32 -15.73
C ARG A 320 -4.80 -1.13 -15.87
N GLN A 321 -4.03 -2.08 -15.37
CA GLN A 321 -4.29 -3.51 -15.52
C GLN A 321 -4.77 -4.17 -14.22
N LEU A 322 -4.81 -3.42 -13.11
CA LEU A 322 -5.08 -3.94 -11.78
C LEU A 322 -6.38 -4.72 -11.69
N VAL A 323 -7.46 -4.16 -12.25
CA VAL A 323 -8.80 -4.77 -12.19
C VAL A 323 -8.82 -6.15 -12.82
N GLU A 324 -8.21 -6.29 -13.99
CA GLU A 324 -8.16 -7.58 -14.70
C GLU A 324 -7.24 -8.55 -13.95
N TYR A 325 -6.06 -8.08 -13.53
CA TYR A 325 -5.11 -8.90 -12.79
C TYR A 325 -5.69 -9.47 -11.49
N GLU A 326 -6.29 -8.62 -10.64
CA GLU A 326 -6.90 -9.06 -9.39
C GLU A 326 -8.06 -10.02 -9.63
N ARG A 327 -8.89 -9.75 -10.64
CA ARG A 327 -10.02 -10.62 -10.99
C ARG A 327 -9.54 -11.99 -11.45
N THR A 328 -8.57 -12.06 -12.37
CA THR A 328 -8.01 -13.33 -12.84
C THR A 328 -7.38 -14.12 -11.70
N LYS A 329 -6.56 -13.46 -10.87
CA LYS A 329 -5.90 -14.12 -9.73
C LYS A 329 -6.87 -14.56 -8.64
N PHE A 330 -7.90 -13.78 -8.37
CA PHE A 330 -8.95 -14.20 -7.45
C PHE A 330 -9.76 -15.38 -8.00
N GLN A 331 -10.04 -15.40 -9.31
CA GLN A 331 -10.69 -16.54 -9.96
C GLN A 331 -9.87 -17.83 -9.84
N GLU A 332 -8.55 -17.76 -10.03
CA GLU A 332 -7.64 -18.91 -9.80
C GLU A 332 -7.75 -19.43 -8.35
N ILE A 333 -7.79 -18.52 -7.36
CA ILE A 333 -7.94 -18.89 -5.94
C ILE A 333 -9.30 -19.57 -5.68
N LEU A 334 -10.38 -19.09 -6.31
CA LEU A 334 -11.71 -19.70 -6.16
C LEU A 334 -11.82 -21.08 -6.81
N GLU A 335 -11.09 -21.34 -7.89
CA GLU A 335 -11.05 -22.66 -8.54
C GLU A 335 -10.36 -23.69 -7.65
N GLU A 336 -9.32 -23.28 -6.91
CA GLU A 336 -8.64 -24.11 -5.92
C GLU A 336 -9.47 -24.32 -4.64
N SER A 337 -10.42 -23.43 -4.34
CA SER A 337 -11.24 -23.46 -3.12
C SER A 337 -12.69 -22.95 -3.37
N PRO A 338 -13.61 -23.83 -3.82
CA PRO A 338 -14.96 -23.43 -4.22
C PRO A 338 -15.89 -22.94 -3.09
N SER A 339 -15.54 -23.19 -1.81
CA SER A 339 -16.24 -22.63 -0.64
C SER A 339 -15.63 -21.33 -0.11
N ALA A 340 -14.75 -20.67 -0.86
CA ALA A 340 -14.00 -19.50 -0.40
C ALA A 340 -14.79 -18.17 -0.38
N LEU A 341 -16.13 -18.18 -0.50
CA LEU A 341 -16.96 -16.96 -0.50
C LEU A 341 -18.09 -17.00 0.56
N ASP A 342 -17.95 -17.84 1.58
CA ASP A 342 -18.98 -18.02 2.60
C ASP A 342 -19.19 -16.72 3.39
N GLN A 343 -18.12 -16.02 3.77
CA GLN A 343 -18.21 -14.79 4.55
C GLN A 343 -18.76 -13.63 3.70
N THR A 344 -18.33 -13.54 2.44
CA THR A 344 -18.87 -12.59 1.46
C THR A 344 -20.37 -12.84 1.23
N THR A 345 -20.79 -14.10 1.18
CA THR A 345 -22.19 -14.47 1.00
C THR A 345 -23.03 -14.13 2.22
N GLU A 346 -22.56 -14.43 3.45
CA GLU A 346 -23.24 -14.04 4.69
C GLU A 346 -23.35 -12.52 4.82
N TRP A 347 -22.27 -11.79 4.55
CA TRP A 347 -22.26 -10.32 4.60
C TRP A 347 -23.31 -9.70 3.67
N ILE A 348 -23.43 -10.19 2.43
CA ILE A 348 -24.48 -9.73 1.51
C ILE A 348 -25.88 -10.17 1.99
N ARG A 349 -26.01 -11.41 2.48
CA ARG A 349 -27.29 -11.94 2.97
C ARG A 349 -27.86 -11.15 4.15
N GLU A 350 -27.02 -10.70 5.08
CA GLU A 350 -27.42 -9.83 6.19
C GLU A 350 -28.11 -8.55 5.67
N SER A 351 -27.53 -7.92 4.64
CA SER A 351 -28.13 -6.71 4.02
C SER A 351 -29.39 -7.01 3.20
N VAL A 352 -29.46 -8.15 2.50
CA VAL A 352 -30.68 -8.57 1.81
C VAL A 352 -31.83 -8.73 2.80
N LYS A 353 -31.59 -9.39 3.94
CA LYS A 353 -32.60 -9.62 4.98
C LYS A 353 -33.12 -8.29 5.56
N GLU A 354 -32.23 -7.36 5.88
CA GLU A 354 -32.62 -6.05 6.41
C GLU A 354 -33.42 -5.22 5.41
N GLU A 355 -33.02 -5.20 4.13
CA GLU A 355 -33.77 -4.48 3.10
C GLU A 355 -35.12 -5.14 2.79
N LEU A 356 -35.23 -6.47 2.92
CA LEU A 356 -36.52 -7.15 2.79
C LEU A 356 -37.45 -6.81 3.98
N LEU A 357 -36.90 -6.74 5.20
CA LEU A 357 -37.65 -6.33 6.39
C LEU A 357 -38.14 -4.88 6.29
N SER A 358 -37.29 -3.95 5.81
CA SER A 358 -37.68 -2.55 5.64
C SER A 358 -38.76 -2.35 4.56
N LEU A 359 -38.73 -3.15 3.50
CA LEU A 359 -39.79 -3.18 2.48
C LEU A 359 -41.09 -3.79 3.01
N SER A 360 -41.01 -4.79 3.89
CA SER A 360 -42.19 -5.41 4.51
C SER A 360 -42.94 -4.46 5.46
N GLU A 361 -42.25 -3.47 6.05
CA GLU A 361 -42.90 -2.41 6.83
C GLU A 361 -43.59 -1.35 5.94
N ALA A 362 -43.13 -1.19 4.70
CA ALA A 362 -43.61 -0.17 3.76
C ALA A 362 -44.63 -0.69 2.73
N ALA A 363 -44.69 -2.00 2.46
CA ALA A 363 -45.52 -2.60 1.41
C ALA A 363 -46.28 -3.86 1.88
N LEU A 364 -47.50 -4.07 1.36
CA LEU A 364 -48.39 -5.19 1.69
C LEU A 364 -47.93 -6.55 1.13
N THR A 365 -46.94 -6.57 0.22
CA THR A 365 -46.33 -7.80 -0.32
C THR A 365 -44.83 -7.60 -0.58
N PRO A 366 -43.93 -8.17 0.24
CA PRO A 366 -42.50 -8.09 0.01
C PRO A 366 -42.12 -9.06 -1.13
N ARG A 367 -41.69 -8.53 -2.28
CA ARG A 367 -41.18 -9.35 -3.38
C ARG A 367 -39.69 -9.04 -3.59
N ALA A 368 -38.85 -10.07 -3.58
CA ALA A 368 -37.40 -9.95 -3.78
C ALA A 368 -37.04 -9.27 -5.12
N GLU A 369 -37.94 -9.33 -6.09
CA GLU A 369 -37.84 -8.67 -7.41
C GLU A 369 -37.80 -7.12 -7.34
N ASN A 370 -38.21 -6.51 -6.22
CA ASN A 370 -38.19 -5.05 -6.05
C ASN A 370 -36.88 -4.52 -5.45
N LEU A 371 -35.96 -5.39 -5.02
CA LEU A 371 -34.70 -4.98 -4.42
C LEU A 371 -33.68 -4.60 -5.50
N SER A 372 -33.15 -3.38 -5.43
CA SER A 372 -32.04 -2.96 -6.27
C SER A 372 -30.74 -3.66 -5.79
N PRO A 373 -30.08 -4.49 -6.63
CA PRO A 373 -28.84 -5.17 -6.24
C PRO A 373 -27.73 -4.19 -5.83
N ARG A 374 -27.69 -3.00 -6.47
CA ARG A 374 -26.76 -1.93 -6.11
C ARG A 374 -27.06 -1.33 -4.73
N LEU A 375 -28.34 -1.17 -4.39
CA LEU A 375 -28.74 -0.66 -3.08
C LEU A 375 -28.33 -1.63 -1.97
N VAL A 376 -28.57 -2.93 -2.17
CA VAL A 376 -28.15 -3.99 -1.24
C VAL A 376 -26.65 -3.94 -1.02
N LEU A 377 -25.85 -3.91 -2.10
CA LEU A 377 -24.38 -3.83 -1.99
C LEU A 377 -23.92 -2.54 -1.28
N ASN A 378 -24.45 -1.38 -1.64
CA ASN A 378 -24.10 -0.12 -0.99
C ASN A 378 -24.39 -0.18 0.52
N ASN A 379 -25.53 -0.73 0.92
CA ASN A 379 -25.85 -0.93 2.33
C ASN A 379 -24.90 -1.93 3.00
N SER A 380 -24.51 -3.01 2.33
CA SER A 380 -23.49 -3.94 2.84
C SER A 380 -22.16 -3.23 3.10
N TYR A 381 -21.70 -2.36 2.19
CA TYR A 381 -20.49 -1.57 2.41
C TYR A 381 -20.64 -0.60 3.57
N LEU A 382 -21.79 0.07 3.73
CA LEU A 382 -22.01 1.00 4.85
C LEU A 382 -21.94 0.31 6.22
N LYS A 383 -22.32 -0.97 6.31
CA LYS A 383 -22.15 -1.76 7.54
C LYS A 383 -20.68 -1.95 7.93
N LEU A 384 -19.76 -1.93 6.97
CA LEU A 384 -18.33 -2.04 7.25
C LEU A 384 -17.83 -0.88 8.12
N LEU A 385 -18.44 0.31 7.99
CA LEU A 385 -18.12 1.48 8.82
C LEU A 385 -18.56 1.35 10.29
N GLN A 386 -19.31 0.30 10.62
CA GLN A 386 -19.73 -0.07 11.97
C GLN A 386 -19.27 -1.49 12.34
N TRP A 387 -18.33 -2.06 11.57
CA TRP A 387 -17.90 -3.44 11.73
C TRP A 387 -17.05 -3.64 12.98
N ASP A 388 -17.24 -4.79 13.64
CA ASP A 388 -16.36 -5.23 14.72
C ASP A 388 -15.18 -6.04 14.16
N TYR A 389 -14.15 -5.32 13.73
CA TYR A 389 -12.90 -5.88 13.20
C TYR A 389 -12.12 -6.78 14.19
N GLN A 390 -12.55 -6.88 15.45
CA GLN A 390 -11.91 -7.74 16.45
C GLN A 390 -12.62 -9.10 16.60
N ARG A 391 -13.90 -9.18 16.24
CA ARG A 391 -14.74 -10.36 16.48
C ARG A 391 -15.31 -10.98 15.22
N ARG A 392 -15.47 -10.18 14.15
CA ARG A 392 -16.05 -10.63 12.89
C ARG A 392 -14.99 -10.68 11.81
N ASP A 393 -14.92 -11.83 11.14
CA ASP A 393 -14.07 -12.00 9.96
C ASP A 393 -14.56 -11.10 8.82
N LEU A 394 -13.61 -10.56 8.05
CA LEU A 394 -13.92 -9.71 6.91
C LEU A 394 -14.29 -10.54 5.69
N PRO A 395 -15.25 -10.10 4.86
CA PRO A 395 -15.53 -10.74 3.58
C PRO A 395 -14.24 -10.99 2.79
N GLU A 396 -14.11 -12.17 2.20
CA GLU A 396 -12.87 -12.62 1.53
C GLU A 396 -12.46 -11.64 0.41
N THR A 397 -13.44 -11.05 -0.25
CA THR A 397 -13.31 -10.01 -1.28
C THR A 397 -12.78 -8.67 -0.77
N LEU A 398 -12.70 -8.45 0.54
CA LEU A 398 -12.29 -7.20 1.19
C LEU A 398 -11.05 -7.36 2.08
N VAL A 399 -10.46 -8.56 2.13
CA VAL A 399 -9.28 -8.85 2.98
C VAL A 399 -8.09 -7.95 2.64
N THR A 400 -7.86 -7.68 1.35
CA THR A 400 -6.79 -6.78 0.88
C THR A 400 -6.94 -5.35 1.41
N ASP A 401 -8.16 -4.84 1.49
CA ASP A 401 -8.49 -3.50 1.98
C ASP A 401 -8.79 -3.46 3.49
N GLY A 402 -8.71 -4.59 4.20
CA GLY A 402 -9.20 -4.74 5.57
C GLY A 402 -8.61 -3.73 6.56
N MET A 403 -7.28 -3.57 6.54
CA MET A 403 -6.59 -2.61 7.40
C MET A 403 -6.99 -1.16 7.08
N ARG A 404 -7.14 -0.81 5.80
CA ARG A 404 -7.55 0.54 5.38
C ARG A 404 -8.97 0.85 5.83
N LEU A 405 -9.88 -0.11 5.69
CA LEU A 405 -11.26 0.02 6.17
C LEU A 405 -11.33 0.16 7.69
N GLN A 406 -10.50 -0.59 8.43
CA GLN A 406 -10.39 -0.47 9.89
C GLN A 406 -9.89 0.93 10.30
N GLU A 407 -8.84 1.44 9.65
CA GLU A 407 -8.33 2.78 9.90
C GLU A 407 -9.35 3.87 9.58
N LEU A 408 -10.06 3.75 8.45
CA LEU A 408 -11.15 4.66 8.07
C LEU A 408 -12.26 4.66 9.10
N THR A 409 -12.66 3.48 9.60
CA THR A 409 -13.66 3.33 10.65
C THR A 409 -13.21 3.99 11.95
N GLY A 410 -11.94 3.80 12.34
CA GLY A 410 -11.34 4.48 13.51
C GLY A 410 -11.39 6.01 13.39
N LYS A 411 -10.95 6.55 12.25
CA LYS A 411 -11.00 7.98 11.95
C LYS A 411 -12.45 8.50 11.93
N LEU A 412 -13.38 7.75 11.35
CA LEU A 412 -14.79 8.13 11.30
C LEU A 412 -15.40 8.21 12.70
N ASN A 413 -15.09 7.25 13.58
CA ASN A 413 -15.55 7.27 14.96
C ASN A 413 -14.98 8.46 15.73
N GLN A 414 -13.70 8.82 15.51
CA GLN A 414 -13.11 10.03 16.08
C GLN A 414 -13.86 11.29 15.61
N LEU A 415 -14.16 11.40 14.31
CA LEU A 415 -14.92 12.53 13.75
C LEU A 415 -16.36 12.59 14.29
N LYS A 416 -17.02 11.44 14.46
CA LYS A 416 -18.35 11.36 15.12
C LYS A 416 -18.31 11.99 16.51
N MET A 417 -17.31 11.66 17.31
CA MET A 417 -17.16 12.21 18.66
C MET A 417 -16.90 13.72 18.62
N ILE A 418 -15.99 14.18 17.74
CA ILE A 418 -15.72 15.62 17.56
C ILE A 418 -17.00 16.38 17.18
N ALA A 419 -17.80 15.84 16.25
CA ALA A 419 -19.07 16.45 15.85
C ALA A 419 -20.07 16.52 17.02
N CYS A 420 -20.17 15.45 17.83
CA CYS A 420 -21.00 15.45 19.04
C CYS A 420 -20.58 16.53 20.04
N LEU A 421 -19.27 16.65 20.32
CA LEU A 421 -18.71 17.65 21.22
C LEU A 421 -18.99 19.08 20.72
N CYS A 422 -18.83 19.33 19.42
CA CYS A 422 -19.12 20.62 18.81
C CYS A 422 -20.61 20.96 18.87
N LEU A 423 -21.48 19.96 18.63
CA LEU A 423 -22.94 20.14 18.72
C LEU A 423 -23.37 20.47 20.15
N ILE A 424 -22.86 19.74 21.16
CA ILE A 424 -23.11 20.00 22.57
C ILE A 424 -22.64 21.41 22.96
N THR A 425 -21.45 21.81 22.53
CA THR A 425 -20.90 23.14 22.84
C THR A 425 -21.77 24.24 22.26
N ASN A 426 -22.26 24.06 21.03
CA ASN A 426 -23.17 25.01 20.40
C ASN A 426 -24.57 25.01 21.04
N SER A 427 -25.08 23.86 21.51
CA SER A 427 -26.38 23.82 22.18
C SER A 427 -26.35 24.40 23.59
N THR A 428 -25.26 24.18 24.32
CA THR A 428 -25.10 24.67 25.70
C THR A 428 -24.77 26.15 25.76
N VAL A 429 -23.99 26.65 24.80
CA VAL A 429 -23.46 28.02 24.85
C VAL A 429 -23.56 28.77 23.52
N GLY A 430 -24.56 28.43 22.69
CA GLY A 430 -24.74 28.97 21.34
C GLY A 430 -24.73 30.50 21.25
N ALA A 431 -25.43 31.18 22.16
CA ALA A 431 -25.45 32.65 22.22
C ALA A 431 -24.07 33.28 22.49
N VAL A 432 -23.19 32.57 23.19
CA VAL A 432 -21.80 33.01 23.47
C VAL A 432 -20.86 32.57 22.35
N SER A 433 -21.15 31.43 21.71
CA SER A 433 -20.40 30.89 20.56
C SER A 433 -20.46 31.83 19.35
N GLU A 434 -21.61 32.47 19.09
CA GLU A 434 -21.76 33.50 18.05
C GLU A 434 -20.82 34.69 18.27
N GLY A 435 -20.58 35.05 19.54
CA GLY A 435 -19.63 36.08 19.94
C GLY A 435 -18.16 35.62 19.93
N LEU A 436 -17.86 34.34 19.65
CA LEU A 436 -16.52 33.73 19.76
C LEU A 436 -16.07 33.00 18.46
N PRO A 437 -15.75 33.73 17.37
CA PRO A 437 -15.22 33.11 16.15
C PRO A 437 -13.95 32.30 16.44
N GLY A 438 -13.98 31.02 16.05
CA GLY A 438 -12.84 30.11 16.18
C GLY A 438 -12.84 29.21 17.43
N LEU A 439 -13.79 29.35 18.35
CA LEU A 439 -13.92 28.45 19.51
C LEU A 439 -14.06 26.98 19.08
N LEU A 440 -15.00 26.68 18.19
CA LEU A 440 -15.21 25.33 17.65
C LEU A 440 -13.98 24.79 16.93
N ARG A 441 -13.19 25.67 16.29
CA ARG A 441 -11.95 25.28 15.61
C ARG A 441 -10.86 24.88 16.62
N ARG A 442 -10.78 25.58 17.76
CA ARG A 442 -9.89 25.20 18.87
C ARG A 442 -10.35 23.90 19.51
N LEU A 443 -11.63 23.77 19.84
CA LEU A 443 -12.23 22.54 20.36
C LEU A 443 -11.92 21.35 19.45
N LYS A 444 -12.14 21.49 18.15
CA LYS A 444 -11.82 20.46 17.16
C LYS A 444 -10.35 20.03 17.21
N ARG A 445 -9.40 20.97 17.29
CA ARG A 445 -7.96 20.66 17.38
C ARG A 445 -7.62 19.94 18.68
N THR A 446 -8.12 20.43 19.81
CA THR A 446 -7.89 19.81 21.13
C THR A 446 -8.52 18.42 21.19
N ALA A 447 -9.75 18.27 20.68
CA ALA A 447 -10.45 16.99 20.60
C ALA A 447 -9.76 16.00 19.66
N ALA A 448 -9.22 16.45 18.52
CA ALA A 448 -8.45 15.59 17.63
C ALA A 448 -7.23 15.00 18.32
N VAL A 449 -6.51 15.78 19.13
CA VAL A 449 -5.35 15.31 19.89
C VAL A 449 -5.77 14.39 21.05
N LEU A 450 -6.75 14.81 21.85
CA LEU A 450 -7.16 14.04 23.04
C LEU A 450 -7.94 12.76 22.71
N LEU A 451 -8.52 12.65 21.52
CA LEU A 451 -9.20 11.44 21.02
C LEU A 451 -8.33 10.63 20.05
N GLU A 452 -7.06 10.98 19.88
CA GLU A 452 -6.11 10.16 19.13
C GLU A 452 -5.95 8.79 19.83
N GLY A 453 -5.99 7.70 19.07
CA GLY A 453 -5.93 6.35 19.65
C GLY A 453 -7.23 5.84 20.27
N MET A 454 -8.38 6.51 20.10
CA MET A 454 -9.68 6.07 20.66
C MET A 454 -10.11 4.65 20.21
N HIS A 455 -9.52 4.12 19.14
CA HIS A 455 -9.76 2.76 18.65
C HIS A 455 -8.99 1.68 19.43
N GLU A 456 -8.05 2.07 20.30
CA GLU A 456 -7.29 1.14 21.14
C GLU A 456 -8.07 0.69 22.38
N LYS A 457 -7.91 -0.58 22.78
CA LYS A 457 -8.63 -1.17 23.94
C LYS A 457 -8.25 -0.53 25.28
N THR A 458 -7.07 0.06 25.37
CA THR A 458 -6.50 0.71 26.56
C THR A 458 -6.91 2.17 26.72
N PHE A 459 -7.61 2.75 25.74
CA PHE A 459 -7.92 4.16 25.72
C PHE A 459 -8.95 4.55 26.79
N ASN A 460 -8.59 5.50 27.66
CA ASN A 460 -9.51 6.03 28.68
C ASN A 460 -10.43 7.12 28.10
N LEU A 461 -11.48 6.69 27.40
CA LEU A 461 -12.47 7.60 26.80
C LEU A 461 -13.13 8.52 27.83
N GLN A 462 -13.41 8.02 29.03
CA GLN A 462 -14.03 8.82 30.08
C GLN A 462 -13.13 9.99 30.49
N GLY A 463 -11.85 9.71 30.77
CA GLY A 463 -10.88 10.71 31.15
C GLY A 463 -10.66 11.77 30.05
N ALA A 464 -10.60 11.34 28.79
CA ALA A 464 -10.48 12.24 27.65
C ALA A 464 -11.69 13.18 27.52
N LEU A 465 -12.91 12.66 27.63
CA LEU A 465 -14.15 13.46 27.53
C LEU A 465 -14.29 14.45 28.69
N SER A 466 -13.98 14.04 29.92
CA SER A 466 -14.02 14.95 31.07
C SER A 466 -12.96 16.06 30.96
N SER A 467 -11.74 15.71 30.51
CA SER A 467 -10.67 16.68 30.27
C SER A 467 -11.04 17.67 29.15
N LEU A 468 -11.67 17.18 28.08
CA LEU A 468 -12.20 18.03 27.01
C LEU A 468 -13.26 19.00 27.52
N GLY A 469 -14.16 18.57 28.41
CA GLY A 469 -15.17 19.46 28.99
C GLY A 469 -14.56 20.60 29.80
N VAL A 470 -13.57 20.28 30.64
CA VAL A 470 -12.83 21.28 31.44
C VAL A 470 -12.04 22.23 30.55
N GLN A 471 -11.31 21.69 29.56
CA GLN A 471 -10.49 22.49 28.65
C GLN A 471 -11.34 23.41 27.79
N THR A 472 -12.49 22.93 27.30
CA THR A 472 -13.43 23.75 26.51
C THR A 472 -13.95 24.91 27.34
N TRP A 473 -14.36 24.65 28.59
CA TRP A 473 -14.79 25.72 29.50
C TRP A 473 -13.67 26.73 29.80
N ALA A 474 -12.45 26.27 30.03
CA ALA A 474 -11.29 27.14 30.28
C ALA A 474 -10.99 28.03 29.05
N ASP A 475 -11.00 27.44 27.84
CA ASP A 475 -10.79 28.16 26.59
C ASP A 475 -11.88 29.21 26.34
N MET A 476 -13.12 28.91 26.74
CA MET A 476 -14.25 29.85 26.65
C MET A 476 -14.08 31.03 27.59
N ASN A 477 -13.78 30.78 28.87
CA ASN A 477 -13.58 31.86 29.85
C ASN A 477 -12.37 32.72 29.53
N LYS A 478 -11.29 32.13 29.00
CA LYS A 478 -10.16 32.89 28.47
C LYS A 478 -10.58 33.81 27.33
N ALA A 479 -11.34 33.29 26.36
CA ALA A 479 -11.80 34.08 25.22
C ALA A 479 -12.82 35.18 25.61
N LEU A 480 -13.62 34.95 26.67
CA LEU A 480 -14.52 35.95 27.22
C LEU A 480 -13.77 37.06 27.97
N ALA A 481 -12.76 36.69 28.76
CA ALA A 481 -11.90 37.65 29.45
C ALA A 481 -11.15 38.57 28.47
N GLU A 482 -10.62 38.01 27.37
CA GLU A 482 -9.97 38.78 26.30
C GLU A 482 -10.89 39.80 25.63
N ARG A 483 -12.22 39.62 25.74
CA ARG A 483 -13.24 40.51 25.16
C ARG A 483 -14.00 41.34 26.20
N GLY A 484 -13.65 41.24 27.48
CA GLY A 484 -14.30 41.97 28.57
C GLY A 484 -15.71 41.50 28.91
N PHE A 485 -16.09 40.27 28.54
CA PHE A 485 -17.37 39.66 28.93
C PHE A 485 -17.27 38.96 30.30
N PRO A 486 -18.38 38.83 31.04
CA PRO A 486 -18.38 38.10 32.31
C PRO A 486 -18.06 36.61 32.11
N ALA A 487 -17.35 36.04 33.07
CA ALA A 487 -17.01 34.62 33.06
C ALA A 487 -18.26 33.74 33.23
N LEU A 488 -18.26 32.58 32.57
CA LEU A 488 -19.28 31.56 32.73
C LEU A 488 -19.17 30.91 34.12
N GLY A 489 -20.30 30.74 34.79
CA GLY A 489 -20.39 30.13 36.12
C GLY A 489 -20.02 28.64 36.14
N ALA A 490 -19.76 28.13 37.34
CA ALA A 490 -19.40 26.72 37.59
C ALA A 490 -20.53 25.73 37.21
N GLU A 491 -21.79 26.17 37.20
CA GLU A 491 -22.93 25.35 36.75
C GLU A 491 -22.84 25.00 35.26
N VAL A 492 -22.41 25.95 34.42
CA VAL A 492 -22.22 25.73 32.98
C VAL A 492 -21.07 24.76 32.75
N GLN A 493 -20.01 24.84 33.57
CA GLN A 493 -18.90 23.88 33.53
C GLN A 493 -19.37 22.46 33.87
N ALA A 494 -20.09 22.30 34.98
CA ALA A 494 -20.59 21.01 35.43
C ALA A 494 -21.52 20.37 34.38
N ASN A 495 -22.40 21.18 33.77
CA ASN A 495 -23.27 20.73 32.69
C ASN A 495 -22.48 20.30 31.45
N LEU A 496 -21.51 21.11 31.00
CA LEU A 496 -20.71 20.79 29.81
C LEU A 496 -19.88 19.51 30.01
N VAL A 497 -19.22 19.36 31.16
CA VAL A 497 -18.45 18.16 31.51
C VAL A 497 -19.37 16.95 31.63
N GLY A 498 -20.57 17.11 32.22
CA GLY A 498 -21.57 16.04 32.31
C GLY A 498 -22.06 15.57 30.95
N GLN A 499 -22.41 16.51 30.06
CA GLN A 499 -22.87 16.19 28.70
C GLN A 499 -21.78 15.59 27.81
N PHE A 500 -20.52 16.03 27.96
CA PHE A 500 -19.41 15.38 27.25
C PHE A 500 -19.18 13.96 27.77
N SER A 501 -19.25 13.77 29.09
CA SER A 501 -19.07 12.47 29.72
C SER A 501 -20.16 11.46 29.32
N SER A 502 -21.40 11.91 29.09
CA SER A 502 -22.50 11.04 28.65
C SER A 502 -22.35 10.54 27.22
N LEU A 503 -21.41 11.05 26.41
CA LEU A 503 -21.13 10.54 25.07
C LEU A 503 -20.49 9.15 25.06
N LYS A 504 -19.98 8.68 26.21
CA LYS A 504 -19.48 7.31 26.36
C LYS A 504 -20.60 6.29 26.19
N GLU A 505 -21.83 6.64 26.55
CA GLU A 505 -22.99 5.75 26.48
C GLU A 505 -23.39 5.49 25.02
N GLU A 506 -23.61 4.23 24.66
CA GLU A 506 -23.99 3.83 23.31
C GLU A 506 -25.38 4.36 22.91
N ASN A 507 -26.29 4.51 23.87
CA ASN A 507 -27.67 4.99 23.67
C ASN A 507 -27.81 6.51 23.70
N ASN A 508 -26.71 7.25 23.58
CA ASN A 508 -26.76 8.71 23.62
C ASN A 508 -27.53 9.27 22.39
N PRO A 509 -28.58 10.08 22.57
CA PRO A 509 -29.40 10.57 21.47
C PRO A 509 -28.64 11.48 20.49
N ILE A 510 -27.66 12.23 20.99
CA ILE A 510 -26.80 13.09 20.15
C ILE A 510 -25.90 12.23 19.27
N ARG A 511 -25.33 11.16 19.86
CA ARG A 511 -24.50 10.20 19.12
C ARG A 511 -25.32 9.50 18.03
N ALA A 512 -26.52 9.03 18.35
CA ALA A 512 -27.44 8.41 17.39
C ALA A 512 -27.84 9.37 16.26
N LEU A 513 -28.10 10.64 16.58
CA LEU A 513 -28.42 11.67 15.59
C LEU A 513 -27.25 11.93 14.63
N ILE A 514 -26.05 12.09 15.15
CA ILE A 514 -24.83 12.33 14.35
C ILE A 514 -24.51 11.09 13.49
N ASP A 515 -24.62 9.89 14.05
CA ASP A 515 -24.42 8.65 13.31
C ASP A 515 -25.40 8.51 12.15
N LYS A 516 -26.71 8.76 12.38
CA LYS A 516 -27.73 8.75 11.31
C LYS A 516 -27.43 9.76 10.21
N ARG A 517 -27.00 10.97 10.56
CA ARG A 517 -26.63 12.01 9.58
C ARG A 517 -25.41 11.62 8.74
N ILE A 518 -24.39 11.05 9.38
CA ILE A 518 -23.19 10.54 8.69
C ILE A 518 -23.53 9.36 7.79
N GLN A 519 -24.36 8.41 8.25
CA GLN A 519 -24.81 7.29 7.44
C GLN A 519 -25.58 7.75 6.19
N LEU A 520 -26.47 8.74 6.34
CA LEU A 520 -27.18 9.35 5.21
C LEU A 520 -26.21 10.01 4.23
N TYR A 521 -25.21 10.74 4.73
CA TYR A 521 -24.18 11.35 3.90
C TYR A 521 -23.35 10.31 3.14
N MET A 522 -22.83 9.28 3.82
CA MET A 522 -22.06 8.19 3.20
C MET A 522 -22.90 7.43 2.17
N LYS A 523 -24.17 7.16 2.47
CA LYS A 523 -25.11 6.54 1.51
C LYS A 523 -25.30 7.40 0.27
N SER A 524 -25.49 8.72 0.44
CA SER A 524 -25.62 9.65 -0.68
C SER A 524 -24.37 9.66 -1.56
N LEU A 525 -23.18 9.55 -0.94
CA LEU A 525 -21.91 9.53 -1.65
C LEU A 525 -21.74 8.27 -2.50
N LEU A 526 -22.07 7.08 -1.97
CA LEU A 526 -22.00 5.82 -2.71
C LEU A 526 -23.02 5.72 -3.85
N CYS A 527 -24.10 6.51 -3.80
CA CYS A 527 -25.10 6.55 -4.86
C CYS A 527 -24.71 7.48 -6.03
N LEU A 528 -23.66 8.30 -5.88
CA LEU A 528 -23.23 9.19 -6.95
C LEU A 528 -22.47 8.42 -8.05
N PRO A 529 -22.68 8.77 -9.33
CA PRO A 529 -21.88 8.22 -10.42
C PRO A 529 -20.42 8.67 -10.27
N SER A 530 -19.48 7.73 -10.47
CA SER A 530 -18.04 8.00 -10.50
C SER A 530 -17.59 8.32 -11.93
N PRO A 531 -16.85 9.41 -12.20
CA PRO A 531 -16.43 10.47 -11.26
C PRO A 531 -17.55 11.48 -10.95
N SER A 532 -17.69 11.88 -9.68
CA SER A 532 -18.71 12.86 -9.27
C SER A 532 -18.26 14.29 -9.61
N LYS A 533 -19.17 15.09 -10.21
CA LYS A 533 -18.92 16.51 -10.53
C LYS A 533 -19.02 17.42 -9.30
N SER A 534 -19.73 16.99 -8.26
CA SER A 534 -19.92 17.73 -7.02
C SER A 534 -20.18 16.78 -5.84
N MET A 535 -19.75 17.18 -4.65
CA MET A 535 -20.01 16.45 -3.40
C MET A 535 -21.46 16.66 -2.95
N PRO A 536 -22.08 15.68 -2.27
CA PRO A 536 -23.43 15.83 -1.76
C PRO A 536 -23.48 16.89 -0.64
N PRO A 537 -24.62 17.58 -0.46
CA PRO A 537 -24.75 18.59 0.58
C PRO A 537 -24.61 17.96 1.96
N ILE A 538 -23.86 18.63 2.84
CA ILE A 538 -23.61 18.11 4.19
C ILE A 538 -24.82 18.36 5.10
N PRO A 539 -25.31 17.32 5.81
CA PRO A 539 -26.36 17.48 6.80
C PRO A 539 -25.98 18.47 7.91
N GLY A 540 -26.98 19.22 8.40
CA GLY A 540 -26.78 20.18 9.49
C GLY A 540 -26.09 19.57 10.71
N GLY A 541 -25.21 20.34 11.36
CA GLY A 541 -24.42 19.89 12.51
C GLY A 541 -23.11 19.16 12.18
N LEU A 542 -22.87 18.82 10.91
CA LEU A 542 -21.61 18.22 10.45
C LEU A 542 -20.65 19.22 9.79
N ALA A 543 -21.07 20.48 9.60
CA ALA A 543 -20.26 21.51 8.94
C ALA A 543 -18.88 21.71 9.59
N VAL A 544 -18.76 21.48 10.90
CA VAL A 544 -17.47 21.62 11.63
C VAL A 544 -16.44 20.57 11.18
N ILE A 545 -16.89 19.40 10.73
CA ILE A 545 -16.06 18.28 10.27
C ILE A 545 -16.17 18.03 8.76
N GLN A 546 -16.70 19.00 8.01
CA GLN A 546 -16.98 18.87 6.57
C GLN A 546 -15.76 18.37 5.79
N GLN A 547 -14.63 19.06 5.91
CA GLN A 547 -13.44 18.78 5.12
C GLN A 547 -12.89 17.38 5.37
N GLU A 548 -12.86 16.93 6.63
CA GLU A 548 -12.37 15.61 7.00
C GLU A 548 -13.36 14.52 6.60
N LEU A 549 -14.65 14.78 6.73
CA LEU A 549 -15.70 13.84 6.34
C LEU A 549 -15.74 13.65 4.82
N GLU A 550 -15.57 14.72 4.04
CA GLU A 550 -15.44 14.67 2.59
C GLU A 550 -14.22 13.84 2.18
N ALA A 551 -13.04 14.13 2.76
CA ALA A 551 -11.81 13.39 2.46
C ALA A 551 -11.93 11.90 2.81
N LEU A 552 -12.50 11.58 3.98
CA LEU A 552 -12.73 10.20 4.43
C LEU A 552 -13.75 9.51 3.53
N GLY A 553 -14.84 10.18 3.19
CA GLY A 553 -15.87 9.69 2.29
C GLY A 553 -15.30 9.36 0.91
N THR A 554 -14.49 10.25 0.33
CA THR A 554 -13.82 10.00 -0.96
C THR A 554 -12.90 8.78 -0.90
N GLN A 555 -12.10 8.64 0.16
CA GLN A 555 -11.25 7.46 0.35
C GLN A 555 -12.09 6.16 0.41
N PHE A 556 -13.17 6.17 1.21
CA PHE A 556 -14.08 5.04 1.32
C PHE A 556 -14.76 4.71 -0.01
N ALA A 557 -15.27 5.73 -0.73
CA ALA A 557 -15.89 5.54 -2.03
C ALA A 557 -14.91 4.99 -3.08
N ASN A 558 -13.64 5.40 -3.05
CA ASN A 558 -12.61 4.86 -3.95
C ASN A 558 -12.36 3.37 -3.71
N ILE A 559 -12.26 2.94 -2.44
CA ILE A 559 -12.14 1.52 -2.07
C ILE A 559 -13.35 0.75 -2.58
N VAL A 560 -14.57 1.21 -2.28
CA VAL A 560 -15.80 0.56 -2.70
C VAL A 560 -15.89 0.46 -4.23
N ASN A 561 -15.58 1.53 -4.94
CA ASN A 561 -15.64 1.57 -6.41
C ASN A 561 -14.61 0.64 -7.07
N LEU A 562 -13.38 0.59 -6.54
CA LEU A 562 -12.36 -0.34 -7.04
C LEU A 562 -12.77 -1.78 -6.77
N ASN A 563 -13.21 -2.07 -5.53
CA ASN A 563 -13.68 -3.39 -5.15
C ASN A 563 -14.86 -3.85 -6.02
N MET A 564 -15.84 -2.98 -6.28
CA MET A 564 -16.94 -3.30 -7.20
C MET A 564 -16.50 -3.53 -8.64
N GLN A 565 -15.45 -2.84 -9.12
CA GLN A 565 -14.90 -3.09 -10.46
C GLN A 565 -14.22 -4.46 -10.54
N VAL A 566 -13.48 -4.85 -9.52
CA VAL A 566 -12.78 -6.15 -9.46
C VAL A 566 -13.79 -7.28 -9.26
N TYR A 567 -14.57 -7.19 -8.18
CA TYR A 567 -15.36 -8.30 -7.65
C TYR A 567 -16.84 -8.29 -8.05
N GLY A 568 -17.29 -7.28 -8.80
CA GLY A 568 -18.67 -7.13 -9.27
C GLY A 568 -19.28 -8.40 -9.89
N PRO A 569 -18.58 -9.16 -10.76
CA PRO A 569 -19.10 -10.42 -11.30
C PRO A 569 -19.39 -11.48 -10.23
N PHE A 570 -18.56 -11.59 -9.18
CA PHE A 570 -18.78 -12.52 -8.08
C PHE A 570 -19.99 -12.11 -7.24
N TYR A 571 -20.10 -10.82 -6.92
CA TYR A 571 -21.27 -10.29 -6.22
C TYR A 571 -22.57 -10.49 -7.00
N ALA A 572 -22.55 -10.31 -8.32
CA ALA A 572 -23.72 -10.55 -9.17
C ALA A 572 -24.18 -12.01 -9.10
N ASN A 573 -23.23 -12.97 -9.08
CA ASN A 573 -23.55 -14.39 -8.93
C ASN A 573 -24.14 -14.70 -7.54
N ILE A 574 -23.57 -14.14 -6.47
CA ILE A 574 -24.09 -14.29 -5.09
C ILE A 574 -25.50 -13.71 -4.97
N LEU A 575 -25.70 -12.47 -5.42
CA LEU A 575 -27.00 -11.80 -5.38
C LEU A 575 -28.04 -12.56 -6.22
N ARG A 576 -27.66 -13.11 -7.37
CA ARG A 576 -28.57 -13.94 -8.18
C ARG A 576 -29.06 -15.15 -7.39
N LYS A 577 -28.16 -15.87 -6.72
CA LYS A 577 -28.50 -17.04 -5.89
C LYS A 577 -29.38 -16.65 -4.69
N LEU A 578 -29.06 -15.55 -4.02
CA LEU A 578 -29.78 -15.09 -2.83
C LEU A 578 -31.17 -14.53 -3.13
N LEU A 579 -31.36 -13.86 -4.28
CA LEU A 579 -32.63 -13.20 -4.63
C LEU A 579 -33.57 -14.11 -5.44
N PHE A 580 -33.04 -15.04 -6.23
CA PHE A 580 -33.84 -15.84 -7.18
C PHE A 580 -33.76 -17.36 -6.96
N GLY A 581 -32.98 -17.86 -5.99
CA GLY A 581 -32.80 -19.30 -5.75
C GLY A 581 -31.97 -20.02 -6.83
N GLU A 582 -31.52 -21.25 -6.57
CA GLU A 582 -30.68 -22.04 -7.49
C GLU A 582 -31.41 -22.52 -8.77
N GLU A 583 -32.74 -22.41 -8.83
CA GLU A 583 -33.55 -22.93 -9.95
C GLU A 583 -33.38 -22.13 -11.26
N ALA A 584 -32.88 -20.90 -11.20
CA ALA A 584 -32.65 -20.09 -12.40
C ALA A 584 -31.43 -20.52 -13.23
N SER A 585 -30.52 -21.34 -12.68
CA SER A 585 -29.38 -21.89 -13.44
C SER A 585 -29.73 -23.13 -14.28
N GLN A 586 -30.86 -23.78 -14.03
CA GLN A 586 -31.29 -24.98 -14.78
C GLN A 586 -32.52 -24.72 -15.68
N GLY A 587 -33.29 -23.65 -15.41
CA GLY A 587 -34.51 -23.34 -16.17
C GLY A 587 -34.34 -22.62 -17.50
N ALA A 588 -33.13 -22.16 -17.86
CA ALA A 588 -32.90 -21.43 -19.12
C ALA A 588 -32.77 -22.34 -20.36
N ASP A 589 -32.50 -23.64 -20.19
CA ASP A 589 -32.40 -24.62 -21.28
C ASP A 589 -33.70 -25.43 -21.53
N ALA A 590 -34.76 -25.16 -20.75
CA ALA A 590 -35.99 -25.96 -20.79
C ALA A 590 -37.25 -25.09 -20.92
N ALA A 591 -37.30 -24.16 -21.88
CA ALA A 591 -38.54 -23.48 -22.24
C ALA A 591 -38.55 -22.93 -23.68
N LEU A 592 -38.62 -23.82 -24.67
CA LEU A 592 -39.23 -23.52 -25.96
C LEU A 592 -40.36 -24.55 -26.19
N PRO A 593 -41.64 -24.16 -26.15
CA PRO A 593 -42.72 -25.06 -26.51
C PRO A 593 -42.73 -25.23 -28.04
N ALA A 594 -42.75 -26.48 -28.48
CA ALA A 594 -43.03 -26.83 -29.86
C ALA A 594 -44.49 -26.47 -30.20
N ASN A 595 -44.65 -25.56 -31.15
CA ASN A 595 -45.67 -25.64 -32.23
C ASN A 595 -45.35 -24.63 -33.33
#